data_AF-A0A6N8N8P6-F1
#
_entry.id   AF-A0A6N8N8P6-F1
#
_cell.length_a   1.000
_cell.length_b   1.000
_cell.length_c   1.000
_cell.angle_alpha   90.00
_cell.angle_beta   90.00
_cell.angle_gamma   90.00
#
_symmetry.space_group_name_H-M   'P 1'
#
loop_
_entity.id
_entity.type
_entity.pdbx_description
1 polymer ?
#
loop_
_entity_poly.entity_id
_entity_poly.type
_entity_poly.pdbx_seq_one_letter_code
_entity_poly.pdbx_strand_id
1 'polypeptide(L)' 'MSKYEKLDQNILSMLSERPTPVFDIWLKWRSIGMYIETIDRRMQYLRKKGLVANVRGKGWVKINLS' A
#
# COMPACT_ATOMS: atom_id res chain seq x y z
N MET A 1 0.44 19.65 -0.73
CA MET A 1 0.11 18.22 -0.55
C MET A 1 0.03 17.55 -1.90
N SER A 2 0.63 16.36 -2.05
CA SER A 2 0.46 15.59 -3.30
C SER A 2 -0.94 14.98 -3.36
N LYS A 3 -1.49 14.78 -4.57
CA LYS A 3 -2.82 14.16 -4.81
C LYS A 3 -3.04 12.86 -4.00
N TYR A 4 -1.99 12.11 -3.71
CA TYR A 4 -2.07 10.80 -3.06
C TYR A 4 -1.56 10.76 -1.62
N GLU A 5 -1.18 11.89 -1.03
CA GLU A 5 -0.51 11.91 0.28
C GLU A 5 -1.37 11.31 1.40
N LYS A 6 -2.66 11.66 1.44
CA LYS A 6 -3.62 11.07 2.39
C LYS A 6 -3.86 9.58 2.13
N LEU A 7 -3.88 9.16 0.85
CA LEU A 7 -4.01 7.75 0.49
C LEU A 7 -2.79 6.95 0.95
N ASP A 8 -1.60 7.47 0.70
CA ASP A 8 -0.34 6.86 1.13
C ASP A 8 -0.28 6.68 2.65
N GLN A 9 -0.66 7.72 3.42
CA GLN A 9 -0.74 7.65 4.88
C GLN A 9 -1.71 6.58 5.36
N ASN A 10 -2.89 6.47 4.74
CA ASN A 10 -3.87 5.45 5.10
C ASN A 10 -3.42 4.03 4.73
N ILE A 11 -2.73 3.85 3.59
CA ILE A 11 -2.11 2.58 3.22
C ILE A 11 -1.05 2.20 4.26
N LEU A 12 -0.18 3.13 4.64
CA LEU A 12 0.89 2.89 5.61
C LEU A 12 0.39 2.62 7.04
N SER A 13 -0.77 3.16 7.41
CA SER A 13 -1.34 2.93 8.74
C SER A 13 -1.99 1.55 8.87
N MET A 14 -2.49 0.97 7.76
CA MET A 14 -3.11 -0.36 7.78
C MET A 14 -2.12 -1.52 7.59
N LEU A 15 -0.94 -1.25 7.02
CA LEU A 15 0.08 -2.27 6.81
C LEU A 15 0.84 -2.60 8.10
N SER A 16 1.30 -3.84 8.18
CA SER A 16 2.11 -4.36 9.29
C SER A 16 3.31 -5.14 8.75
N GLU A 17 4.07 -5.77 9.62
CA GLU A 17 5.13 -6.72 9.24
C GLU A 17 4.58 -8.00 8.61
N ARG A 18 3.27 -8.27 8.74
CA ARG A 18 2.60 -9.39 8.06
C ARG A 18 2.19 -9.01 6.64
N PRO A 19 2.46 -9.85 5.62
CA PRO A 19 2.09 -9.56 4.24
C PRO A 19 0.58 -9.39 4.06
N THR A 20 0.19 -8.29 3.40
CA THR A 20 -1.20 -8.00 3.01
C THR A 20 -1.32 -8.02 1.48
N PRO A 21 -2.16 -8.87 0.87
CA PRO A 21 -2.42 -8.87 -0.55
C PRO A 21 -2.89 -7.51 -1.08
N VAL A 22 -2.45 -7.12 -2.27
CA VAL A 22 -2.85 -5.83 -2.88
C VAL A 22 -4.37 -5.72 -3.08
N PHE A 23 -5.03 -6.85 -3.35
CA PHE A 23 -6.47 -6.94 -3.44
C PHE A 23 -7.16 -6.54 -2.14
N ASP A 24 -6.68 -7.03 -0.99
CA ASP A 24 -7.24 -6.73 0.33
C ASP A 24 -7.03 -5.26 0.73
N ILE A 25 -5.90 -4.68 0.33
CA ILE A 25 -5.65 -3.23 0.46
C ILE A 25 -6.69 -2.47 -0.38
N TRP A 26 -6.86 -2.84 -1.65
CA TRP A 26 -7.78 -2.18 -2.58
C TRP A 26 -9.25 -2.26 -2.16
N LEU A 27 -9.69 -3.35 -1.53
CA LEU A 27 -11.08 -3.49 -1.06
C LEU A 27 -11.55 -2.32 -0.19
N LYS A 28 -10.65 -1.63 0.54
CA LYS A 28 -10.96 -0.46 1.36
C LYS A 28 -11.41 0.77 0.56
N TRP A 29 -11.04 0.87 -0.72
CA TRP A 29 -11.38 2.00 -1.59
C TRP A 29 -12.22 1.62 -2.81
N ARG A 30 -12.58 0.35 -2.95
CA ARG A 30 -13.42 -0.14 -4.05
C ARG A 30 -14.74 0.62 -4.15
N SER A 31 -15.40 0.90 -3.03
CA SER A 31 -16.72 1.56 -3.00
C SER A 31 -16.70 3.01 -3.48
N ILE A 32 -15.55 3.67 -3.45
CA ILE A 32 -15.38 5.05 -3.93
C ILE A 32 -14.84 5.11 -5.37
N GLY A 33 -14.88 3.98 -6.10
CA GLY A 33 -14.45 3.90 -7.50
C GLY A 33 -12.93 3.91 -7.69
N MET A 34 -12.14 3.59 -6.65
CA MET A 34 -10.69 3.49 -6.80
C MET A 34 -10.32 2.24 -7.60
N TYR A 35 -9.39 2.38 -8.54
CA TYR A 35 -8.82 1.26 -9.31
C TYR A 35 -7.71 0.55 -8.53
N ILE A 36 -7.62 -0.78 -8.65
CA ILE A 36 -6.57 -1.57 -7.99
C ILE A 36 -5.17 -1.19 -8.46
N GLU A 37 -5.03 -0.80 -9.74
CA GLU A 37 -3.82 -0.29 -10.37
C GLU A 37 -3.35 1.01 -9.73
N THR A 38 -4.28 1.82 -9.19
CA THR A 38 -3.91 3.01 -8.43
C THR A 38 -3.23 2.62 -7.13
N ILE A 39 -3.78 1.63 -6.41
CA ILE A 39 -3.20 1.11 -5.17
C ILE A 39 -1.84 0.47 -5.46
N ASP A 40 -1.73 -0.39 -6.47
CA ASP A 40 -0.46 -1.03 -6.84
C ASP A 40 0.61 0.01 -7.20
N ARG A 41 0.26 1.03 -7.99
CA ARG A 41 1.18 2.15 -8.31
C ARG A 41 1.64 2.89 -7.05
N ARG A 42 0.75 3.08 -6.07
CA ARG A 42 1.13 3.69 -4.78
C ARG A 42 2.06 2.78 -3.98
N MET A 43 1.81 1.46 -3.97
CA MET A 43 2.71 0.50 -3.32
C MET A 43 4.11 0.50 -3.93
N GLN A 44 4.23 0.55 -5.26
CA GLN A 44 5.53 0.68 -5.93
C GLN A 44 6.23 2.00 -5.57
N TYR A 45 5.48 3.11 -5.48
CA TYR A 45 6.02 4.39 -5.05
C TYR A 45 6.55 4.35 -3.60
N LEU A 46 5.77 3.79 -2.67
CA LEU A 46 6.18 3.64 -1.27
C LEU A 46 7.36 2.67 -1.11
N ARG A 47 7.44 1.63 -1.94
CA ARG A 47 8.59 0.72 -2.00
C ARG A 47 9.87 1.44 -2.40
N LYS A 48 9.81 2.30 -3.42
CA LYS A 48 10.96 3.13 -3.84
C LYS A 48 11.44 4.07 -2.72
N LYS A 49 10.56 4.41 -1.77
CA LYS A 49 10.90 5.19 -0.57
C LYS A 49 11.41 4.35 0.60
N GLY A 50 11.48 3.02 0.48
CA GLY A 50 11.88 2.15 1.57
C GLY A 50 10.86 2.01 2.70
N LEU A 51 9.58 2.36 2.47
CA LEU A 51 8.53 2.32 3.50
C LEU A 51 7.77 1.00 3.52
N VAL A 52 7.78 0.26 2.41
CA VAL A 52 7.10 -1.03 2.25
C VAL A 52 7.94 -1.97 1.39
N ALA A 53 7.73 -3.28 1.54
CA ALA A 53 8.30 -4.30 0.68
C ALA A 53 7.22 -5.22 0.10
N ASN A 54 7.48 -5.76 -1.09
CA ASN A 54 6.67 -6.83 -1.65
C ASN A 54 7.28 -8.18 -1.26
N VAL A 55 6.49 -9.04 -0.65
CA VAL A 55 6.84 -10.44 -0.39
C VAL A 55 6.22 -11.26 -1.52
N ARG A 56 7.07 -11.85 -2.36
CA ARG A 56 6.67 -12.57 -3.58
C ARG A 56 5.59 -13.60 -3.28
N GLY A 57 4.46 -13.48 -3.98
CA GLY A 57 3.30 -14.37 -3.85
C GLY A 57 2.47 -14.19 -2.56
N LYS A 58 2.84 -13.28 -1.66
CA LYS A 58 2.13 -13.06 -0.38
C LYS A 58 1.51 -11.68 -0.24
N GLY A 59 2.13 -10.63 -0.80
CA GLY A 59 1.60 -9.27 -0.74
C GLY A 59 2.62 -8.26 -0.21
N TRP A 60 2.15 -7.27 0.52
CA TRP A 60 2.94 -6.11 0.94
C TRP A 60 3.08 -6.03 2.45
N VAL A 61 4.27 -5.65 2.92
CA VAL A 61 4.58 -5.41 4.33
C VAL A 61 5.04 -3.98 4.54
N LYS A 62 4.78 -3.42 5.72
CA LYS A 62 5.40 -2.19 6.19
C LYS A 62 6.81 -2.48 6.66
N ILE A 63 7.76 -1.66 6.26
CA ILE A 63 9.12 -1.70 6.79
C ILE A 63 9.14 -0.80 8.02
N ASN A 64 9.36 -1.39 9.20
CA ASN A 64 9.72 -0.62 10.37
C ASN A 64 11.24 -0.39 10.28
N LEU A 65 11.64 0.84 9.99
CA LEU A 65 13.04 1.23 10.19
C LEU A 65 13.24 1.31 11.70
N SER A 66 13.94 0.32 12.25
CA SER A 66 14.50 0.33 13.61
C SER A 66 15.52 1.45 13.77
#